data_AF-A0A9D4RU50-F1
#
_entry.id   AF-A0A9D4RU50-F1
#
_cell.length_a   1.000
_cell.length_b   1.000
_cell.length_c   1.000
_cell.angle_alpha   90.00
_cell.angle_beta   90.00
_cell.angle_gamma   90.00
#
_symmetry.space_group_name_H-M   'P 1'
#
loop_
_entity.id
_entity.type
_entity.pdbx_description
1 polymer ?
#
loop_
_entity_poly.entity_id
_entity_poly.type
_entity_poly.pdbx_seq_one_letter_code
_entity_poly.pdbx_strand_id
1 'polypeptide(L)'
;MLVHSKDLILPQERSIDVHEEFTRGHFVTNTTKHRFSALAHDQINEQQNAIVKGDGGFVGLTEKPDALRRWMVSAPETSRIHIEASDNTDNPDDTKHHEEKQTKQNTRQLVETIDDMGNPFEEDTSDLYTLDKKVVMSPEASCRSRQQNQLEKLSTNL
;
A
#
# COMPACT_ATOMS: atom_id res chain seq x y z
N MET A 1 -5.96 13.75 -22.04
CA MET A 1 -7.31 13.36 -21.55
C MET A 1 -7.31 13.61 -20.05
N LEU A 2 -8.23 14.43 -19.54
CA LEU A 2 -8.36 14.70 -18.11
C LEU A 2 -9.33 13.67 -17.53
N VAL A 3 -8.82 12.75 -16.72
CA VAL A 3 -9.64 11.75 -16.02
C VAL A 3 -9.95 12.31 -14.64
N HIS A 4 -11.23 12.48 -14.30
CA HIS A 4 -11.61 12.88 -12.95
C HIS A 4 -11.65 11.63 -12.06
N SER A 5 -11.34 11.78 -10.77
CA SER A 5 -11.51 10.70 -9.79
C SER A 5 -12.91 10.04 -9.78
N LYS A 6 -13.96 10.75 -10.20
CA LYS A 6 -15.34 10.22 -10.30
C LYS A 6 -15.52 9.27 -11.48
N ASP A 7 -14.62 9.30 -12.46
CA ASP A 7 -14.63 8.42 -13.62
C ASP A 7 -14.03 7.05 -13.26
N LEU A 8 -13.28 6.96 -12.15
CA LEU A 8 -12.68 5.73 -11.63
C LEU A 8 -13.63 4.89 -10.76
N ILE A 9 -14.83 5.39 -10.43
CA ILE A 9 -15.81 4.65 -9.61
C ILE A 9 -16.47 3.52 -10.44
N LEU A 10 -16.66 3.75 -11.74
CA LEU A 10 -17.20 2.79 -12.71
C LEU A 10 -16.50 2.99 -14.06
N PRO A 11 -15.21 2.65 -14.15
CA PRO A 11 -14.41 2.94 -15.34
C PRO A 11 -14.94 2.19 -16.57
N GLN A 12 -15.56 1.03 -16.39
CA GLN A 12 -16.16 0.23 -17.46
C GLN A 12 -17.29 0.96 -18.21
N GLU A 13 -18.01 1.85 -17.53
CA GLU A 13 -19.17 2.57 -18.08
C GLU A 13 -18.81 4.01 -18.46
N ARG A 14 -17.90 4.64 -17.73
CA ARG A 14 -17.60 6.08 -17.84
C ARG A 14 -16.38 6.38 -18.70
N SER A 15 -15.46 5.43 -18.84
CA SER A 15 -14.24 5.61 -19.63
C SER A 15 -13.64 4.26 -20.02
N ILE A 16 -14.24 3.64 -21.04
CA ILE A 16 -13.85 2.30 -21.55
C ILE A 16 -12.35 2.24 -21.85
N ASP A 17 -11.79 3.27 -22.48
CA ASP A 17 -10.35 3.35 -22.81
C ASP A 17 -9.46 3.27 -21.56
N VAL A 18 -9.88 3.92 -20.46
CA VAL A 18 -9.15 3.89 -19.18
C VAL A 18 -9.32 2.54 -18.50
N HIS A 19 -10.50 1.93 -18.61
CA HIS A 19 -10.71 0.57 -18.11
C HIS A 19 -9.82 -0.43 -18.84
N GLU A 20 -9.72 -0.35 -20.18
CA GLU A 20 -8.87 -1.21 -20.97
C GLU A 20 -7.39 -1.08 -20.59
N GLU A 21 -6.87 0.15 -20.52
CA GLU A 21 -5.48 0.40 -20.10
C GLU A 21 -5.22 -0.06 -18.65
N PHE A 22 -6.20 0.11 -17.76
CA PHE A 22 -6.11 -0.40 -16.40
C PHE A 22 -6.06 -1.93 -16.37
N THR A 23 -6.88 -2.61 -17.17
CA THR A 23 -6.86 -4.08 -17.26
C THR A 23 -5.57 -4.61 -17.90
N ARG A 24 -4.94 -3.84 -18.80
CA ARG A 24 -3.61 -4.16 -19.35
C ARG A 24 -2.50 -4.14 -18.28
N GLY A 25 -2.70 -3.40 -17.18
CA GLY A 25 -1.79 -3.43 -16.04
C GLY A 25 -0.43 -2.76 -16.28
N HIS A 26 -0.28 -1.96 -17.34
CA HIS A 26 0.98 -1.30 -17.70
C HIS A 26 1.43 -0.20 -16.72
N PHE A 27 0.72 0.01 -15.62
CA PHE A 27 1.07 0.97 -14.55
C PHE A 27 1.73 0.30 -13.35
N VAL A 28 1.86 -1.03 -13.36
CA VAL A 28 2.57 -1.82 -12.36
C VAL A 28 3.67 -2.66 -13.01
N THR A 29 4.72 -2.94 -12.26
CA THR A 29 5.78 -3.88 -12.65
C THR A 29 5.92 -4.95 -11.56
N ASN A 30 6.06 -6.22 -11.97
CA ASN A 30 6.39 -7.31 -11.06
C ASN A 30 7.89 -7.27 -10.75
N THR A 31 8.24 -7.08 -9.48
CA THR A 31 9.64 -7.10 -9.03
C THR A 31 10.17 -8.52 -8.76
N THR A 32 9.27 -9.51 -8.71
CA THR A 32 9.58 -10.93 -8.46
C THR A 32 8.60 -11.83 -9.23
N LYS A 33 8.86 -13.14 -9.27
CA LYS A 33 7.95 -14.13 -9.87
C LYS A 33 6.77 -14.54 -8.98
N HIS A 34 6.75 -14.08 -7.72
CA HIS A 34 5.68 -14.37 -6.79
C HIS A 34 4.38 -13.65 -7.18
N ARG A 35 3.23 -14.17 -6.73
CA ARG A 35 1.89 -13.62 -7.03
C ARG A 35 1.71 -12.12 -6.79
N PHE A 36 1.19 -11.61 -5.69
CA PHE A 36 1.03 -10.19 -5.36
C PHE A 36 2.32 -9.32 -5.33
N SER A 37 3.20 -9.42 -6.35
CA SER A 37 4.50 -8.72 -6.49
C SER A 37 4.43 -7.49 -7.38
N ALA A 38 3.28 -7.25 -8.00
CA ALA A 38 3.04 -6.10 -8.84
C ALA A 38 3.07 -4.82 -7.99
N LEU A 39 4.03 -3.94 -8.26
CA LEU A 39 4.14 -2.65 -7.60
C LEU A 39 3.96 -1.52 -8.61
N ALA A 40 3.28 -0.45 -8.20
CA ALA A 40 3.17 0.75 -9.01
C ALA A 40 4.57 1.34 -9.25
N HIS A 41 4.79 1.93 -10.43
CA HIS A 41 6.11 2.48 -10.80
C HIS A 41 6.61 3.52 -9.80
N ASP A 42 5.73 4.35 -9.25
CA ASP A 42 6.09 5.36 -8.24
C ASP A 42 6.57 4.71 -6.94
N GLN A 43 5.91 3.61 -6.51
CA GLN A 43 6.30 2.84 -5.32
C GLN A 43 7.68 2.19 -5.51
N ILE A 44 7.94 1.63 -6.70
CA ILE A 44 9.25 1.07 -7.03
C ILE A 44 10.31 2.16 -6.98
N ASN A 45 10.04 3.31 -7.60
CA ASN A 45 10.94 4.46 -7.57
C ASN A 45 11.19 4.95 -6.15
N GLU A 46 10.18 4.96 -5.28
CA GLU A 46 10.32 5.32 -3.87
C GLU A 46 11.17 4.32 -3.09
N GLN A 47 10.96 3.01 -3.29
CA GLN A 47 11.79 1.97 -2.67
C GLN A 47 13.25 2.04 -3.14
N GLN A 48 13.47 2.21 -4.44
CA GLN A 48 14.81 2.39 -5.00
C GLN A 48 15.46 3.67 -4.43
N ASN A 49 14.69 4.75 -4.34
CA ASN A 49 15.14 5.98 -3.72
C ASN A 49 15.47 5.78 -2.24
N ALA A 50 14.70 5.01 -1.47
CA ALA A 50 14.98 4.74 -0.07
C ALA A 50 16.29 3.96 0.12
N ILE A 51 16.53 2.93 -0.71
CA ILE A 51 17.77 2.15 -0.72
C ILE A 51 18.98 3.06 -1.02
N VAL A 52 18.81 3.98 -1.96
CA VAL A 52 19.86 4.87 -2.44
C VAL A 52 20.13 6.04 -1.49
N LYS A 53 19.08 6.65 -0.93
CA LYS A 53 19.16 7.94 -0.23
C LYS A 53 19.94 7.85 1.09
N GLY A 54 20.11 6.65 1.66
CA GLY A 54 20.83 6.43 2.90
C GLY A 54 20.34 7.33 4.05
N ASP A 55 21.15 7.51 5.09
CA ASP A 55 20.80 8.33 6.27
C ASP A 55 20.67 9.84 5.97
N GLY A 56 21.12 10.31 4.80
CA GLY A 56 21.13 11.73 4.42
C GLY A 56 19.95 12.18 3.55
N GLY A 57 19.07 11.26 3.17
CA GLY A 57 17.93 11.57 2.30
C GLY A 57 18.32 12.05 0.90
N PHE A 58 17.36 12.67 0.21
CA PHE A 58 17.60 13.29 -1.11
C PHE A 58 18.55 14.50 -1.02
N VAL A 59 18.50 15.24 0.09
CA VAL A 59 19.29 16.45 0.33
C VAL A 59 20.78 16.13 0.36
N GLY A 60 21.19 15.10 1.10
CA GLY A 60 22.58 14.66 1.17
C GLY A 60 23.13 14.11 -0.17
N LEU A 61 22.25 13.64 -1.06
CA LEU A 61 22.61 13.17 -2.40
C LEU A 61 22.81 14.34 -3.39
N THR A 62 21.96 15.36 -3.34
CA THR A 62 22.01 16.51 -4.27
C THR A 62 23.06 17.56 -3.90
N GLU A 63 23.44 17.67 -2.63
CA GLU A 63 24.44 18.64 -2.17
C GLU A 63 25.88 18.24 -2.52
N LYS A 64 26.12 16.94 -2.79
CA LYS A 64 27.43 16.39 -3.12
C LYS A 64 27.45 15.94 -4.58
N PRO A 65 28.02 16.73 -5.52
CA PRO A 65 28.01 16.39 -6.94
C PRO A 65 28.69 15.04 -7.24
N ASP A 66 29.66 14.62 -6.43
CA ASP A 66 30.31 13.31 -6.55
C ASP A 66 29.37 12.15 -6.14
N ALA A 67 28.52 12.35 -5.13
CA ALA A 67 27.53 11.35 -4.73
C ALA A 67 26.45 11.21 -5.80
N LEU A 68 25.98 12.32 -6.37
CA LEU A 68 25.04 12.32 -7.48
C LEU A 68 25.62 11.65 -8.74
N ARG A 69 26.89 11.91 -9.07
CA ARG A 69 27.56 11.26 -10.20
C ARG A 69 27.71 9.75 -10.01
N ARG A 70 28.13 9.32 -8.81
CA ARG A 70 28.19 7.89 -8.48
C ARG A 70 26.82 7.24 -8.62
N TRP A 71 25.78 7.90 -8.13
CA TRP A 71 24.40 7.43 -8.27
C TRP A 71 23.96 7.28 -9.72
N MET A 72 24.17 8.29 -10.57
CA MET A 72 23.79 8.22 -11.98
C MET A 72 24.45 7.05 -12.72
N VAL A 73 25.64 6.63 -12.29
CA VAL A 73 26.38 5.51 -12.90
C VAL A 73 26.02 4.17 -12.24
N SER A 74 25.87 4.12 -10.91
CA SER A 74 25.70 2.87 -10.17
C SER A 74 24.24 2.44 -9.97
N ALA A 75 23.29 3.38 -10.02
CA ALA A 75 21.88 3.07 -9.77
C ALA A 75 21.31 2.06 -10.76
N PRO A 76 21.52 2.19 -12.09
CA PRO A 76 21.01 1.20 -13.05
C PRO A 76 21.53 -0.22 -12.75
N GLU A 77 22.81 -0.34 -12.41
CA GLU A 77 23.45 -1.63 -12.15
C GLU A 77 23.01 -2.21 -10.80
N THR A 78 22.82 -1.36 -9.78
CA THR A 78 22.31 -1.78 -8.47
C THR A 78 20.86 -2.27 -8.58
N SER A 79 20.03 -1.58 -9.36
CA SER A 79 18.65 -2.01 -9.65
C SER A 79 18.64 -3.33 -10.43
N ARG A 80 19.51 -3.50 -11.43
CA ARG A 80 19.65 -4.76 -12.18
C ARG A 80 20.01 -5.93 -11.27
N ILE A 81 21.05 -5.79 -10.43
CA ILE A 81 21.47 -6.84 -9.50
C ILE A 81 20.35 -7.17 -8.51
N HIS A 82 19.61 -6.18 -8.02
CA HIS A 82 18.50 -6.41 -7.10
C HIS A 82 17.39 -7.26 -7.74
N ILE A 83 17.02 -6.95 -8.99
CA ILE A 83 16.03 -7.72 -9.76
C ILE A 83 16.54 -9.14 -10.04
N GLU A 84 17.81 -9.30 -10.41
CA GLU A 84 18.38 -10.63 -10.68
C GLU A 84 18.53 -11.47 -9.40
N ALA A 85 18.82 -10.84 -8.27
CA ALA A 85 18.91 -11.51 -6.99
C ALA A 85 17.53 -11.98 -6.50
N SER A 86 16.48 -11.17 -6.68
CA SER A 86 15.12 -11.56 -6.33
C SER A 86 14.59 -12.70 -7.22
N ASP A 87 15.08 -12.81 -8.45
CA ASP A 87 14.69 -13.87 -9.38
C ASP A 87 15.36 -15.24 -9.15
N ASN A 88 16.45 -15.28 -8.37
CA ASN A 88 17.33 -16.44 -8.21
C ASN A 88 17.12 -17.24 -6.91
N THR A 89 16.31 -16.75 -5.97
CA THR A 89 16.13 -17.41 -4.65
C THR A 89 15.01 -18.44 -4.60
N ASP A 90 14.22 -18.58 -5.66
CA ASP A 90 12.95 -19.28 -5.59
C ASP A 90 12.94 -20.61 -6.33
N ASN A 91 12.38 -21.62 -5.66
CA ASN A 91 11.96 -22.85 -6.32
C ASN A 91 10.92 -22.45 -7.38
N PRO A 92 11.11 -22.76 -8.68
CA PRO A 92 10.23 -22.27 -9.76
C PRO A 92 8.75 -22.67 -9.61
N ASP A 93 8.46 -23.63 -8.72
CA ASP A 93 7.12 -24.13 -8.42
C ASP A 93 6.42 -23.38 -7.25
N ASP A 94 7.16 -22.64 -6.41
CA ASP A 94 6.58 -21.88 -5.29
C ASP A 94 6.44 -20.40 -5.62
N THR A 95 5.28 -20.06 -6.20
CA THR A 95 4.89 -18.68 -6.58
C THR A 95 4.18 -17.93 -5.44
N LYS A 96 4.18 -18.49 -4.22
CA LYS A 96 3.46 -17.91 -3.08
C LYS A 96 4.31 -16.81 -2.44
N HIS A 97 3.71 -15.64 -2.29
CA HIS A 97 4.27 -14.63 -1.39
C HIS A 97 4.30 -15.14 0.04
N HIS A 98 5.38 -14.82 0.76
CA HIS A 98 5.52 -15.14 2.18
C HIS A 98 4.30 -14.69 3.01
N GLU A 99 3.74 -13.53 2.67
CA GLU A 99 2.57 -12.95 3.35
C GLU A 99 1.23 -13.58 2.94
N GLU A 100 1.18 -14.40 1.87
CA GLU A 100 -0.08 -14.96 1.36
C GLU A 100 -0.76 -15.85 2.42
N LYS A 101 0.02 -16.63 3.17
CA LYS A 101 -0.50 -17.53 4.22
C LYS A 101 -1.10 -16.72 5.37
N GLN A 102 -0.40 -15.68 5.82
CA GLN A 102 -0.84 -14.84 6.92
C GLN A 102 -2.10 -14.06 6.54
N THR A 103 -2.13 -13.47 5.34
CA THR A 103 -3.29 -12.74 4.85
C THR A 103 -4.52 -13.63 4.76
N LYS A 104 -4.40 -14.86 4.23
CA LYS A 104 -5.52 -15.82 4.18
C LYS A 104 -6.04 -16.20 5.56
N GLN A 105 -5.16 -16.35 6.54
CA GLN A 105 -5.56 -16.65 7.91
C GLN A 105 -6.27 -15.45 8.54
N ASN A 106 -5.72 -14.24 8.38
CA ASN A 106 -6.28 -13.01 8.93
C ASN A 106 -7.65 -12.70 8.33
N THR A 107 -7.83 -12.85 7.01
CA THR A 107 -9.13 -12.61 6.36
C THR A 107 -10.17 -13.61 6.84
N ARG A 108 -9.80 -14.88 7.01
CA ARG A 108 -10.70 -15.90 7.55
C ARG A 108 -11.11 -15.57 8.99
N GLN A 109 -10.16 -15.22 9.85
CA GLN A 109 -10.45 -14.81 11.22
C GLN A 109 -11.36 -13.60 11.27
N LEU A 110 -11.13 -12.60 10.41
CA LEU A 110 -11.99 -11.42 10.33
C LEU A 110 -13.43 -11.77 9.93
N VAL A 111 -13.61 -12.64 8.93
CA VAL A 111 -14.96 -13.09 8.50
C VAL A 111 -15.63 -13.87 9.63
N GLU A 112 -14.92 -14.79 10.27
CA GLU A 112 -15.45 -15.55 11.42
C GLU A 112 -15.84 -14.63 12.58
N THR A 113 -15.04 -13.60 12.90
CA THR A 113 -15.38 -12.60 13.92
C THR A 113 -16.61 -11.79 13.51
N ILE A 114 -16.74 -11.39 12.24
CA ILE A 114 -17.91 -10.63 11.76
C ILE A 114 -19.18 -11.49 11.80
N ASP A 115 -19.09 -12.78 11.44
CA ASP A 115 -20.22 -13.71 11.48
C ASP A 115 -20.65 -14.01 12.93
N ASP A 116 -19.70 -14.17 13.87
CA ASP A 116 -19.99 -14.47 15.28
C ASP A 116 -20.45 -13.22 16.05
N MET A 117 -19.79 -12.07 15.86
CA MET A 117 -20.04 -10.85 16.62
C MET A 117 -21.03 -9.89 15.95
N GLY A 118 -21.38 -10.13 14.68
CA GLY A 118 -22.23 -9.27 13.85
C GLY A 118 -21.45 -8.23 13.06
N ASN A 119 -22.04 -7.76 11.96
CA ASN A 119 -21.45 -6.72 11.11
C ASN A 119 -21.44 -5.37 11.85
N PRO A 120 -20.26 -4.83 12.22
CA PRO A 120 -20.17 -3.58 12.99
C PRO A 120 -20.67 -2.36 12.20
N PHE A 121 -20.81 -2.46 10.87
CA PHE A 121 -21.33 -1.38 10.03
C PHE A 121 -22.86 -1.34 9.94
N GLU A 122 -23.55 -2.36 10.45
CA GLU A 122 -25.00 -2.43 10.52
C GLU A 122 -25.54 -2.09 11.92
N GLU A 123 -24.65 -1.89 12.89
CA GLU A 123 -25.04 -1.55 14.25
C GLU A 123 -25.31 -0.03 14.38
N ASP A 124 -26.57 0.33 14.64
CA ASP A 124 -26.95 1.70 15.03
C ASP A 124 -26.64 1.95 16.51
N THR A 125 -25.35 2.08 16.84
CA THR A 125 -24.89 2.41 18.19
C THR A 125 -23.86 3.55 18.16
N SER A 126 -23.94 4.43 19.16
CA SER A 126 -22.90 5.44 19.36
C SER A 126 -21.66 4.87 20.05
N ASP A 127 -21.73 3.67 20.60
CA ASP A 127 -20.65 3.11 21.40
C ASP A 127 -19.45 2.74 20.54
N LEU A 128 -18.25 3.09 21.02
CA LEU A 128 -17.01 2.72 20.37
C LEU A 128 -16.50 1.45 21.06
N TYR A 129 -16.33 0.36 20.33
CA TYR A 129 -15.88 -0.91 20.89
C TYR A 129 -14.77 -1.54 20.04
N THR A 130 -13.98 -2.42 20.66
CA THR A 130 -12.95 -3.17 19.95
C THR A 130 -13.58 -4.35 19.20
N LEU A 131 -13.31 -4.46 17.90
CA LEU A 131 -13.94 -5.44 17.02
C LEU A 131 -13.70 -6.90 17.45
N ASP A 132 -12.57 -7.22 18.06
CA ASP A 132 -12.20 -8.59 18.45
C ASP A 132 -12.85 -9.06 19.77
N LYS A 133 -13.30 -8.13 20.61
CA LYS A 133 -13.78 -8.43 21.98
C LYS A 133 -15.14 -7.84 22.29
N LYS A 134 -15.65 -6.97 21.42
CA LYS A 134 -16.88 -6.17 21.63
C LYS A 134 -16.89 -5.44 22.98
N VAL A 135 -15.70 -5.09 23.47
CA VAL A 135 -15.54 -4.34 24.73
C VAL A 135 -15.76 -2.87 24.44
N VAL A 136 -16.78 -2.31 25.09
CA VAL A 136 -17.12 -0.89 24.98
C VAL A 136 -16.04 -0.04 25.63
N MET A 137 -15.56 0.95 24.89
CA MET A 137 -14.58 1.93 25.35
C MET A 137 -15.19 2.82 26.43
N SER A 138 -14.38 3.22 27.42
CA SER A 138 -14.85 4.13 28.46
C SER A 138 -15.34 5.47 27.86
N PRO A 139 -16.34 6.13 28.47
CA PRO A 139 -16.89 7.38 27.96
C PRO A 139 -15.83 8.46 27.73
N GLU A 140 -14.84 8.55 28.62
CA GLU A 140 -13.74 9.51 28.53
C GLU A 140 -12.81 9.25 27.34
N ALA A 141 -12.45 7.98 27.10
CA ALA A 141 -11.60 7.60 25.98
C ALA A 141 -12.34 7.72 24.63
N SER A 142 -13.64 7.44 24.62
CA SER A 142 -14.50 7.64 23.46
C SER A 142 -14.63 9.13 23.09
N CYS A 143 -14.87 9.99 24.09
CA CYS A 143 -14.90 11.45 23.90
C CYS A 143 -13.58 11.98 23.31
N ARG A 144 -12.45 11.55 23.87
CA ARG A 144 -11.12 11.95 23.39
C ARG A 144 -10.85 11.51 21.95
N SER A 145 -11.15 10.25 21.61
CA SER A 145 -10.97 9.72 20.26
C SER A 145 -11.81 10.47 19.22
N ARG A 146 -13.07 10.77 19.55
CA ARG A 146 -13.96 11.56 18.68
C ARG A 146 -13.44 12.97 18.46
N GLN A 147 -12.89 13.60 19.51
CA GLN A 147 -12.33 14.95 19.42
C GLN A 147 -11.07 14.99 18.54
N GLN A 148 -10.17 14.02 18.67
CA GLN A 148 -9.01 13.89 17.78
C GLN A 148 -9.43 13.68 16.32
N ASN A 149 -10.40 12.80 16.06
CA ASN A 149 -10.89 12.54 14.71
C ASN A 149 -11.51 13.80 14.07
N GLN A 150 -12.19 14.65 14.85
CA GLN A 150 -12.70 15.94 14.38
C GLN A 150 -11.57 16.92 14.05
N LEU A 151 -10.55 17.01 14.89
CA LEU A 151 -9.39 17.88 14.66
C LEU A 151 -8.61 17.47 13.41
N GLU A 152 -8.41 16.17 13.17
CA GLU A 152 -7.76 15.64 11.97
C GLU A 152 -8.55 15.96 10.70
N LYS A 153 -9.88 15.84 10.74
CA LYS A 153 -10.76 16.24 9.62
C LYS A 153 -10.68 17.74 9.33
N LEU A 154 -10.53 18.59 10.35
CA LEU A 154 -10.37 20.03 10.14
C LEU A 154 -8.98 20.37 9.57
N SER A 155 -7.94 19.63 9.97
CA SER A 155 -6.57 19.84 9.48
C SER A 155 -6.34 19.37 8.04
N THR A 156 -7.18 18.48 7.50
CA THR A 156 -7.09 17.97 6.12
C THR A 156 -7.88 18.80 5.10
N ASN A 157 -8.61 19.83 5.53
CA ASN A 157 -9.39 20.74 4.68
C ASN A 157 -8.72 22.13 4.50
N LEU A 158 -7.44 22.27 4.82
CA LEU A 158 -6.57 23.41 4.52
C LEU A 158 -5.51 22.99 3.51
#